data_AF-X7F0U5-F1
#
_entry.id   AF-X7F0U5-F1
#
_cell.length_a   1.000
_cell.length_b   1.000
_cell.length_c   1.000
_cell.angle_alpha   90.00
_cell.angle_beta   90.00
_cell.angle_gamma   90.00
#
_symmetry.space_group_name_H-M   'P 1'
#
loop_
_entity.id
_entity.type
_entity.pdbx_description
1 polymer ?
#
loop_
_entity_poly.entity_id
_entity_poly.type
_entity_poly.pdbx_seq_one_letter_code
_entity_poly.pdbx_strand_id
1 'polypeptide(L)'
;METPSAGQVRFGGRDIGALRGEPLRQLRRRIQFVHQNPYGSLDPRYTIEDILTEPLRAFGIGRPEERRDRALQLLDQVALDRALAARRPAALSGGQRQRVA
;
A
#
# COMPACT_ATOMS: atom_id res chain seq x y z
N MET A 1 3.40 4.07 -16.90
CA MET A 1 4.82 4.46 -16.88
C MET A 1 5.09 5.11 -18.21
N GLU A 2 5.44 6.39 -18.17
CA GLU A 2 5.96 7.07 -19.35
C GLU A 2 7.30 6.44 -19.73
N THR A 3 7.52 6.25 -21.02
CA THR A 3 8.82 5.90 -21.57
C THR A 3 9.72 7.13 -21.51
N PRO A 4 10.92 7.05 -20.90
CA PRO A 4 11.86 8.16 -20.89
C PRO A 4 12.18 8.58 -22.33
N SER A 5 12.21 9.89 -22.60
CA SER A 5 12.56 10.42 -23.92
C SER A 5 14.01 10.12 -24.33
N ALA A 6 14.90 9.84 -23.35
CA ALA A 6 16.24 9.29 -23.55
C ALA A 6 16.77 8.67 -22.22
N GLY A 7 17.80 7.81 -22.31
CA GLY A 7 18.48 7.21 -21.16
C GLY A 7 18.12 5.74 -20.89
N GLN A 8 18.95 5.05 -20.10
CA GLN A 8 18.72 3.67 -19.68
C GLN A 8 18.40 3.63 -18.19
N VAL A 9 17.32 2.94 -17.82
CA VAL A 9 16.99 2.68 -16.41
C VAL A 9 17.47 1.27 -16.10
N ARG A 10 18.40 1.13 -15.16
CA ARG A 10 18.93 -0.19 -14.74
C ARG A 10 18.47 -0.54 -13.33
N PHE A 11 18.02 -1.78 -13.13
CA PHE A 11 17.69 -2.35 -11.82
C PHE A 11 18.49 -3.63 -11.62
N GLY A 12 19.32 -3.69 -10.57
CA GLY A 12 20.18 -4.85 -10.29
C GLY A 12 21.15 -5.18 -11.44
N GLY A 13 21.66 -4.17 -12.14
CA GLY A 13 22.57 -4.34 -13.29
C GLY A 13 21.88 -4.65 -14.63
N ARG A 14 20.55 -4.83 -14.65
CA ARG A 14 19.78 -5.15 -15.86
C ARG A 14 19.00 -3.93 -16.34
N ASP A 15 19.06 -3.61 -17.63
CA ASP A 15 18.20 -2.58 -18.23
C ASP A 15 16.73 -3.02 -18.17
N ILE A 16 15.90 -2.17 -17.58
CA ILE A 16 14.47 -2.43 -17.37
C ILE A 16 13.57 -1.64 -18.34
N GLY A 17 14.11 -0.71 -19.11
CA GLY A 17 13.32 0.12 -20.05
C GLY A 17 12.69 -0.71 -21.18
N ALA A 18 13.38 -1.77 -21.60
CA ALA A 18 12.95 -2.68 -22.66
C ALA A 18 12.12 -3.88 -22.16
N LEU A 19 11.95 -4.06 -20.84
CA LEU A 19 11.20 -5.23 -20.34
C LEU A 19 9.72 -5.13 -20.72
N ARG A 20 9.17 -6.25 -21.18
CA ARG A 20 7.75 -6.44 -21.54
C ARG A 20 7.28 -7.78 -21.00
N GLY A 21 5.97 -7.95 -20.80
CA GLY A 21 5.37 -9.24 -20.41
C GLY A 21 5.80 -9.75 -19.02
N GLU A 22 6.08 -11.05 -18.92
CA GLU A 22 6.35 -11.75 -17.64
C GLU A 22 7.56 -11.18 -16.86
N PRO A 23 8.72 -10.88 -17.49
CA PRO A 23 9.84 -10.24 -16.80
C PRO A 23 9.49 -8.90 -16.14
N LEU A 24 8.65 -8.09 -16.79
CA LEU A 24 8.18 -6.82 -16.23
C LEU A 24 7.25 -7.06 -15.03
N ARG A 25 6.42 -8.11 -15.09
CA ARG A 25 5.53 -8.51 -14.00
C ARG A 25 6.31 -8.96 -12.76
N GLN A 26 7.37 -9.75 -12.94
CA GLN A 26 8.24 -10.17 -11.84
C GLN A 26 9.01 -9.00 -11.23
N LEU A 27 9.50 -8.07 -12.05
CA LEU A 27 10.15 -6.85 -11.56
C LEU A 27 9.20 -6.01 -10.71
N ARG A 28 7.94 -5.85 -11.13
CA ARG A 28 6.92 -5.11 -10.37
C ARG A 28 6.62 -5.71 -8.99
N ARG A 29 6.84 -7.01 -8.79
CA ARG A 29 6.74 -7.62 -7.44
C ARG A 29 7.89 -7.22 -6.51
N ARG A 30 9.00 -6.72 -7.07
CA ARG A 30 10.21 -6.30 -6.33
C ARG A 30 10.31 -4.80 -6.14
N ILE A 31 9.43 -4.02 -6.77
CA ILE A 31 9.42 -2.56 -6.70
C ILE A 31 8.09 -2.14 -6.08
N GLN A 32 8.14 -1.62 -4.86
CA GLN A 32 7.01 -0.92 -4.26
C GLN A 32 7.14 0.57 -4.56
N PHE A 33 6.12 1.11 -5.22
CA PHE A 33 6.00 2.53 -5.46
C PHE A 33 5.44 3.20 -4.19
N VAL A 34 6.21 4.08 -3.57
CA VAL A 34 5.75 4.89 -2.43
C VAL A 34 5.42 6.28 -2.97
N HIS A 35 4.14 6.65 -2.98
CA HIS A 35 3.70 7.99 -3.41
C HIS A 35 4.16 9.04 -2.39
N GLN A 36 4.68 10.18 -2.87
CA GLN A 36 5.18 11.27 -2.03
C GLN A 36 4.09 12.10 -1.30
N ASN A 37 2.82 11.68 -1.29
CA ASN A 37 1.75 12.45 -0.63
C ASN A 37 0.79 11.56 0.20
N PRO A 38 1.17 11.19 1.44
CA PRO A 38 0.38 10.32 2.29
C PRO A 38 -0.93 10.96 2.79
N TYR A 39 -1.08 12.30 2.74
CA TYR A 39 -2.27 12.97 3.30
C TYR A 39 -3.56 12.79 2.48
N GLY A 40 -3.43 12.46 1.18
CA GLY A 40 -4.55 12.15 0.30
C GLY A 40 -4.78 10.66 0.06
N SER A 41 -4.05 9.76 0.75
CA SER A 41 -4.00 8.32 0.42
C SER A 41 -5.18 7.50 0.97
N LEU A 42 -5.88 8.02 1.98
CA LEU A 42 -6.98 7.30 2.62
C LEU A 42 -8.29 7.59 1.88
N ASP A 43 -8.69 6.69 0.97
CA ASP A 43 -9.96 6.82 0.26
C ASP A 43 -11.13 6.81 1.26
N PRO A 44 -11.95 7.87 1.32
CA PRO A 44 -12.97 8.06 2.35
C PRO A 44 -14.13 7.06 2.25
N ARG A 45 -14.23 6.30 1.16
CA ARG A 45 -15.27 5.28 0.96
C ARG A 45 -15.01 4.03 1.78
N TYR A 46 -13.75 3.77 2.12
CA TYR A 46 -13.31 2.55 2.78
C TYR A 46 -13.08 2.75 4.28
N THR A 47 -13.19 1.65 5.04
CA THR A 47 -12.83 1.64 6.46
C THR A 47 -11.31 1.62 6.64
N ILE A 48 -10.82 1.90 7.84
CA ILE A 48 -9.38 1.79 8.15
C ILE A 48 -8.91 0.34 7.94
N GLU A 49 -9.70 -0.66 8.35
CA GLU A 49 -9.43 -2.08 8.09
C GLU A 49 -9.30 -2.37 6.59
N ASP A 50 -10.22 -1.85 5.77
CA ASP A 50 -10.17 -2.02 4.33
C ASP A 50 -8.89 -1.44 3.73
N ILE A 51 -8.50 -0.25 4.16
CA ILE A 51 -7.30 0.42 3.66
C ILE A 51 -6.04 -0.36 4.06
N LEU A 52 -5.93 -0.77 5.32
CA LEU A 52 -4.78 -1.54 5.82
C LEU A 52 -4.67 -2.94 5.19
N THR A 53 -5.80 -3.53 4.79
CA THR A 53 -5.85 -4.88 4.20
C THR A 53 -5.89 -4.89 2.67
N GLU A 54 -6.09 -3.76 2.01
CA GLU A 54 -6.15 -3.66 0.55
C GLU A 54 -4.95 -4.30 -0.15
N PRO A 55 -3.68 -4.07 0.28
CA PRO A 55 -2.54 -4.71 -0.36
C PRO A 55 -2.57 -6.23 -0.21
N LEU A 56 -2.96 -6.73 0.97
CA LEU A 56 -3.05 -8.18 1.23
C LEU A 56 -4.14 -8.83 0.37
N ARG A 57 -5.27 -8.14 0.19
CA ARG A 57 -6.35 -8.56 -0.71
C ARG A 57 -5.88 -8.58 -2.16
N ALA A 58 -5.22 -7.51 -2.62
CA ALA A 58 -4.72 -7.38 -3.99
C ALA A 58 -3.68 -8.45 -4.36
N PHE A 59 -2.85 -8.88 -3.41
CA PHE A 59 -1.86 -9.94 -3.61
C PHE A 59 -2.37 -11.35 -3.27
N GLY A 60 -3.62 -11.50 -2.82
CA GLY A 60 -4.18 -12.80 -2.43
C GLY A 60 -3.52 -13.43 -1.21
N ILE A 61 -2.98 -12.62 -0.30
CA ILE A 61 -2.25 -13.06 0.90
C ILE A 61 -3.22 -13.26 2.07
N GLY A 62 -3.22 -14.44 2.67
CA GLY A 62 -4.03 -14.77 3.87
C GLY A 62 -5.54 -14.86 3.64
N ARG A 63 -6.25 -15.41 4.63
CA ARG A 63 -7.71 -15.50 4.72
C ARG A 63 -8.32 -14.20 5.28
N PRO A 64 -9.64 -13.97 5.14
CA PRO A 64 -10.28 -12.78 5.67
C PRO A 64 -9.99 -12.49 7.15
N GLU A 65 -10.04 -13.51 7.99
CA GLU A 65 -9.75 -13.42 9.44
C GLU A 65 -8.30 -13.01 9.71
N GLU A 66 -7.34 -13.64 9.02
CA GLU A 66 -5.92 -13.33 9.16
C GLU A 66 -5.58 -11.90 8.73
N ARG A 67 -6.26 -11.40 7.68
CA ARG A 67 -6.11 -10.00 7.21
C ARG A 67 -6.66 -9.02 8.25
N ARG A 68 -7.82 -9.34 8.83
CA ARG A 68 -8.42 -8.54 9.91
C ARG A 68 -7.48 -8.47 11.12
N ASP A 69 -6.99 -9.61 11.58
CA ASP A 69 -6.05 -9.66 12.70
C ASP A 69 -4.78 -8.86 12.41
N ARG A 70 -4.27 -8.93 11.17
CA ARG A 70 -3.13 -8.13 10.74
C ARG A 70 -3.42 -6.63 10.79
N ALA A 71 -4.61 -6.19 10.36
CA ALA A 71 -5.00 -4.79 10.47
C ALA A 71 -5.06 -4.30 11.92
N LEU A 72 -5.61 -5.13 12.84
CA LEU A 72 -5.65 -4.80 14.26
C LEU A 72 -4.24 -4.68 14.86
N GLN A 73 -3.33 -5.59 14.50
CA GLN A 73 -1.92 -5.49 14.91
C GLN A 73 -1.24 -4.23 14.39
N LEU A 74 -1.53 -3.82 13.16
CA LEU A 74 -0.98 -2.58 12.59
C LEU A 74 -1.46 -1.35 13.37
N LEU A 75 -2.73 -1.32 13.79
CA LEU A 75 -3.26 -0.25 14.64
C LEU A 75 -2.54 -0.19 16.00
N ASP A 76 -2.29 -1.35 16.63
CA ASP A 76 -1.54 -1.39 17.89
C ASP A 76 -0.11 -0.85 17.72
N GLN A 77 0.57 -1.20 16.62
CA GLN A 77 1.94 -0.75 16.33
C GLN A 77 2.05 0.77 16.23
N VAL A 78 0.97 1.44 15.85
CA VAL A 78 0.92 2.91 15.75
C VAL A 78 0.14 3.55 16.92
N ALA A 79 -0.07 2.79 18.00
CA ALA A 79 -0.76 3.22 19.21
C ALA A 79 -2.14 3.82 18.93
N LEU A 80 -2.94 3.12 18.12
CA LEU A 80 -4.32 3.44 17.81
C LEU A 80 -5.26 2.36 18.35
N ASP A 81 -6.42 2.78 18.84
CA ASP A 81 -7.45 1.85 19.31
C ASP A 81 -7.95 0.98 18.15
N ARG A 82 -8.00 -0.33 18.38
CA ARG A 82 -8.55 -1.34 17.46
C ARG A 82 -9.99 -1.03 17.04
N ALA A 83 -10.77 -0.33 17.86
CA ALA A 83 -12.12 0.14 17.52
C ALA A 83 -12.14 1.07 16.29
N LEU A 84 -11.01 1.69 15.94
CA LEU A 84 -10.88 2.53 14.74
C LEU A 84 -10.85 1.71 13.44
N ALA A 85 -10.60 0.40 13.49
CA ALA A 85 -10.58 -0.46 12.30
C ALA A 85 -11.87 -0.35 11.47
N ALA A 86 -13.03 -0.35 12.13
CA ALA A 86 -14.34 -0.25 11.48
C ALA A 86 -14.74 1.20 11.12
N ARG A 87 -13.95 2.20 11.50
CA ARG A 87 -14.25 3.61 11.23
C ARG A 87 -13.72 4.01 9.86
N ARG A 88 -14.21 5.15 9.35
CA ARG A 88 -13.72 5.78 8.13
C ARG A 88 -12.66 6.84 8.45
N PRO A 89 -11.77 7.18 7.50
CA PRO A 89 -10.72 8.19 7.70
C PRO A 89 -11.20 9.55 8.23
N ALA A 90 -12.43 9.95 7.93
CA ALA A 90 -13.03 11.19 8.41
C ALA A 90 -13.16 11.26 9.95
N ALA A 91 -13.23 10.11 10.62
CA ALA A 91 -13.34 10.03 12.08
C ALA A 91 -11.98 10.19 12.79
N LEU A 92 -10.87 10.21 12.05
CA LEU A 92 -9.53 10.31 12.61
C LEU A 92 -9.10 11.78 12.73
N SER A 93 -8.41 12.11 13.81
CA SER A 93 -7.68 13.38 13.91
C SER A 93 -6.55 13.45 12.87
N GLY A 94 -6.00 14.64 12.62
CA GLY A 94 -4.88 14.80 11.68
C GLY A 94 -3.67 13.91 12.02
N GLY A 95 -3.28 13.88 13.30
CA GLY A 95 -2.18 13.03 13.77
C GLY A 95 -2.51 11.53 13.80
N GLN A 96 -3.79 11.15 13.84
CA GLN A 96 -4.18 9.75 13.65
C GLN A 96 -4.11 9.34 12.18
N ARG A 97 -4.50 10.22 11.25
CA ARG A 97 -4.35 9.97 9.81
C ARG A 97 -2.89 9.78 9.40
N GLN A 98 -1.99 10.61 9.92
CA GLN A 98 -0.55 10.47 9.68
C GLN A 98 0.02 9.10 10.11
N ARG A 99 -0.58 8.47 11.12
CA ARG A 99 -0.14 7.18 11.64
C ARG A 99 -0.69 5.99 10.84
N VAL A 100 -1.78 6.18 10.10
CA VAL A 100 -2.41 5.14 9.26
C VAL A 100 -1.93 5.20 7.80
N ALA A 101 -1.56 6.40 7.33
CA ALA A 101 -1.24 6.69 5.93
C ALA A 101 0.11 6.13 5.45
#